data_AF-A0A7S4M1V8-F1
#
_entry.id   AF-A0A7S4M1V8-F1
#
_cell.length_a   1.000
_cell.length_b   1.000
_cell.length_c   1.000
_cell.angle_alpha   90.00
_cell.angle_beta   90.00
_cell.angle_gamma   90.00
#
_symmetry.space_group_name_H-M   'P 1'
#
loop_
_entity.id
_entity.type
_entity.pdbx_description
1 polymer ?
#
loop_
_entity_poly.entity_id
_entity_poly.type
_entity_poly.pdbx_seq_one_letter_code
_entity_poly.pdbx_strand_id
1 'polypeptide(L)'
;AADAAFRGGALEEAIALYSGLLEEKTDDLALLSCRSAAHLRAGHLADVEEDCDAALGFRDAGGTSTIPQRTQLKLLLRRAEARLRSGRPRAARADVVAAEAFVSNEQEAHALRLMQDQLAANVRVI
;
A
#
# COMPACT_ATOMS: atom_id res chain seq x y z
N ALA A 1 -14.33 -10.17 -11.35
CA ALA A 1 -15.34 -9.59 -10.45
C ALA A 1 -14.72 -8.53 -9.54
N ALA A 2 -13.73 -8.87 -8.70
CA ALA A 2 -13.12 -7.95 -7.74
C ALA A 2 -12.60 -6.64 -8.37
N ASP A 3 -11.77 -6.72 -9.41
CA ASP A 3 -11.26 -5.53 -10.12
C ASP A 3 -12.36 -4.66 -10.73
N ALA A 4 -13.47 -5.26 -11.16
CA ALA A 4 -14.59 -4.52 -11.73
C ALA A 4 -15.34 -3.76 -10.64
N ALA A 5 -15.61 -4.39 -9.50
CA ALA A 5 -16.17 -3.74 -8.31
C ALA A 5 -15.27 -2.59 -7.83
N PHE A 6 -13.95 -2.83 -7.76
CA PHE A 6 -12.98 -1.82 -7.35
C PHE A 6 -12.98 -0.60 -8.28
N ARG A 7 -12.94 -0.82 -9.61
CA ARG A 7 -13.02 0.26 -10.60
C ARG A 7 -14.38 0.97 -10.58
N GLY A 8 -15.46 0.24 -10.31
CA GLY A 8 -16.81 0.78 -10.15
C GLY A 8 -17.04 1.54 -8.84
N GLY A 9 -16.10 1.49 -7.89
CA GLY A 9 -16.22 2.17 -6.60
C GLY A 9 -17.03 1.40 -5.55
N ALA A 10 -17.46 0.17 -5.84
CA ALA A 10 -18.06 -0.73 -4.86
C ALA A 10 -16.95 -1.34 -3.98
N LEU A 11 -16.42 -0.52 -3.05
CA LEU A 11 -15.20 -0.85 -2.32
C LEU A 11 -15.37 -2.05 -1.37
N GLU A 12 -16.46 -2.09 -0.60
CA GLU A 12 -16.73 -3.23 0.31
C GLU A 12 -16.92 -4.54 -0.44
N GLU A 13 -17.61 -4.49 -1.59
CA GLU A 13 -17.77 -5.65 -2.46
C GLU A 13 -16.41 -6.10 -3.01
N ALA A 14 -15.58 -5.16 -3.48
CA ALA A 14 -14.24 -5.47 -3.95
C ALA A 14 -13.38 -6.12 -2.86
N ILE A 15 -13.43 -5.59 -1.63
CA ILE A 15 -12.73 -6.15 -0.46
C ILE A 15 -13.20 -7.58 -0.21
N ALA A 16 -14.51 -7.82 -0.13
CA ALA A 16 -15.07 -9.15 0.10
C ALA A 16 -14.62 -10.15 -0.98
N LEU A 17 -14.62 -9.73 -2.25
CA LEU A 17 -14.18 -10.56 -3.36
C LEU A 17 -12.68 -10.86 -3.32
N TYR A 18 -11.82 -9.88 -3.00
CA TYR A 18 -10.39 -10.14 -2.83
C TYR A 18 -10.10 -11.04 -1.63
N SER A 19 -10.81 -10.84 -0.51
CA SER A 19 -10.68 -11.69 0.67
C SER A 19 -11.05 -13.14 0.38
N GLY A 20 -12.15 -13.39 -0.33
CA GLY A 20 -12.50 -14.76 -0.75
C GLY A 20 -11.43 -15.39 -1.66
N LEU A 21 -10.81 -14.62 -2.55
CA LEU A 21 -9.70 -15.13 -3.37
C LEU A 21 -8.43 -15.43 -2.54
N LEU A 22 -8.19 -14.67 -1.47
CA LEU A 22 -7.07 -14.90 -0.54
C LEU A 22 -7.30 -16.09 0.40
N GLU A 23 -8.55 -16.51 0.62
CA GLU A 23 -8.85 -17.78 1.31
C GLU A 23 -8.37 -18.98 0.48
N GLU A 24 -8.48 -18.91 -0.85
CA GLU A 24 -7.98 -19.96 -1.77
C GLU A 24 -6.47 -19.87 -2.02
N LYS A 25 -5.94 -18.65 -2.04
CA LYS A 25 -4.54 -18.34 -2.32
C LYS A 25 -3.98 -17.43 -1.23
N THR A 26 -3.83 -18.01 -0.05
CA THR A 26 -3.20 -17.34 1.09
C THR A 26 -1.80 -16.94 0.65
N ASP A 27 -1.50 -15.64 0.65
CA ASP A 27 -0.26 -15.06 0.15
C ASP A 27 -0.13 -14.94 -1.38
N ASP A 28 -1.16 -14.40 -2.05
CA ASP A 28 -1.02 -13.84 -3.40
C ASP A 28 -0.69 -12.34 -3.35
N LEU A 29 0.53 -11.97 -3.76
CA LEU A 29 1.03 -10.59 -3.78
C LEU A 29 0.11 -9.63 -4.55
N ALA A 30 -0.46 -10.07 -5.68
CA ALA A 30 -1.32 -9.22 -6.49
C ALA A 30 -2.66 -8.97 -5.76
N LEU A 31 -3.22 -10.00 -5.13
CA LEU A 31 -4.45 -9.86 -4.35
C LEU A 31 -4.26 -8.97 -3.13
N LEU A 32 -3.18 -9.14 -2.35
CA LEU A 32 -2.85 -8.25 -1.22
C LEU A 32 -2.63 -6.79 -1.68
N SER A 33 -1.94 -6.61 -2.82
CA SER A 33 -1.75 -5.27 -3.39
C SER A 33 -3.07 -4.65 -3.87
N CYS A 34 -4.00 -5.43 -4.42
CA CYS A 34 -5.29 -4.90 -4.82
C CYS A 34 -6.22 -4.64 -3.62
N ARG A 35 -6.24 -5.53 -2.64
CA ARG A 35 -7.08 -5.41 -1.44
C ARG A 35 -6.64 -4.23 -0.56
N SER A 36 -5.35 -4.00 -0.36
CA SER A 36 -4.85 -2.79 0.32
C SER A 36 -5.28 -1.49 -0.37
N ALA A 37 -5.37 -1.46 -1.71
CA ALA A 37 -5.89 -0.30 -2.43
C ALA A 37 -7.40 -0.09 -2.18
N ALA A 38 -8.16 -1.17 -2.06
CA ALA A 38 -9.58 -1.12 -1.72
C ALA A 38 -9.79 -0.63 -0.28
N HIS A 39 -9.09 -1.21 0.69
CA HIS A 39 -9.12 -0.76 2.09
C HIS A 39 -8.73 0.71 2.25
N LEU A 40 -7.70 1.17 1.55
CA LEU A 40 -7.26 2.57 1.67
C LEU A 40 -8.33 3.55 1.17
N ARG A 41 -8.97 3.22 0.04
CA ARG A 41 -10.08 4.02 -0.51
C ARG A 41 -11.31 3.97 0.38
N ALA A 42 -11.56 2.85 1.07
CA ALA A 42 -12.66 2.69 2.03
C ALA A 42 -12.37 3.37 3.38
N GLY A 43 -11.09 3.64 3.68
CA GLY A 43 -10.66 4.22 4.94
C GLY A 43 -10.37 3.20 6.05
N HIS A 44 -10.27 1.92 5.70
CA HIS A 44 -9.92 0.83 6.61
C HIS A 44 -8.40 0.78 6.85
N LEU A 45 -7.87 1.76 7.60
CA LEU A 45 -6.43 2.01 7.67
C LEU A 45 -5.61 0.86 8.26
N ALA A 46 -6.16 0.13 9.24
CA ALA A 46 -5.49 -1.02 9.86
C ALA A 46 -5.29 -2.16 8.84
N ASP A 47 -6.34 -2.47 8.07
CA ASP A 47 -6.30 -3.53 7.06
C ASP A 47 -5.34 -3.18 5.90
N VAL A 48 -5.19 -1.88 5.56
CA VAL A 48 -4.17 -1.45 4.59
C VAL A 48 -2.78 -1.84 5.06
N GLU A 49 -2.48 -1.60 6.33
CA GLU A 49 -1.17 -1.94 6.88
C GLU A 49 -0.95 -3.45 6.93
N GLU A 50 -1.95 -4.21 7.34
CA GLU A 50 -1.87 -5.67 7.37
C GLU A 50 -1.56 -6.24 5.97
N ASP A 51 -2.32 -5.82 4.96
CA ASP A 51 -2.09 -6.25 3.57
C ASP A 51 -0.72 -5.79 3.04
N CYS A 52 -0.31 -4.56 3.36
CA CYS A 52 0.98 -4.04 2.93
C CYS A 52 2.15 -4.73 3.66
N ASP A 53 2.02 -5.04 4.94
CA ASP A 53 3.03 -5.75 5.73
C ASP A 53 3.19 -7.18 5.23
N ALA A 54 2.08 -7.89 5.02
CA ALA A 54 2.08 -9.22 4.41
C ALA A 54 2.75 -9.18 3.03
N ALA A 55 2.32 -8.28 2.14
CA ALA A 55 2.87 -8.15 0.80
C ALA A 55 4.36 -7.78 0.77
N LEU A 56 4.81 -6.86 1.64
CA LEU A 56 6.21 -6.46 1.77
C LEU A 56 7.07 -7.53 2.45
N GLY A 57 6.46 -8.57 3.03
CA GLY A 57 7.10 -9.75 3.60
C GLY A 57 7.47 -10.82 2.58
N PHE A 58 7.04 -10.72 1.31
CA PHE A 58 7.28 -11.76 0.30
C PHE A 58 8.77 -11.90 0.00
N ARG A 59 9.31 -13.09 0.22
CA ARG A 59 10.69 -13.47 -0.07
C ARG A 59 10.71 -14.80 -0.83
N ASP A 60 11.74 -15.01 -1.64
CA ASP A 60 12.06 -16.35 -2.15
C ASP A 60 12.70 -17.23 -1.07
N ALA A 61 12.98 -18.48 -1.41
CA ALA A 61 13.66 -19.41 -0.52
C ALA A 61 15.06 -18.94 -0.06
N GLY A 62 15.68 -17.99 -0.77
CA GLY A 62 16.95 -17.37 -0.41
C GLY A 62 16.82 -16.11 0.45
N GLY A 63 15.60 -15.72 0.84
CA GLY A 63 15.35 -14.52 1.62
C GLY A 63 15.42 -13.22 0.81
N THR A 64 15.44 -13.31 -0.53
CA THR A 64 15.46 -12.14 -1.42
C THR A 64 14.04 -11.69 -1.71
N SER A 65 13.80 -10.38 -1.73
CA SER A 65 12.49 -9.84 -2.13
C SER A 65 12.17 -10.23 -3.57
N THR A 66 11.03 -10.89 -3.77
CA THR A 66 10.49 -11.26 -5.09
C THR A 66 9.52 -10.22 -5.64
N ILE A 67 9.33 -9.13 -4.91
CA ILE A 67 8.33 -8.11 -5.21
C ILE A 67 8.88 -7.20 -6.31
N PRO A 68 8.14 -7.00 -7.42
CA PRO A 68 8.54 -6.02 -8.44
C PRO A 68 8.71 -4.61 -7.82
N GLN A 69 9.72 -3.87 -8.25
CA GLN A 69 10.05 -2.54 -7.70
C GLN A 69 8.83 -1.60 -7.66
N ARG A 70 8.09 -1.53 -8.76
CA ARG A 70 6.85 -0.72 -8.87
C ARG A 70 5.79 -1.14 -7.84
N THR A 71 5.70 -2.42 -7.52
CA THR A 71 4.78 -2.93 -6.49
C THR A 71 5.28 -2.55 -5.10
N GLN A 72 6.59 -2.66 -4.82
CA GLN A 72 7.17 -2.21 -3.55
C GLN A 72 6.89 -0.72 -3.30
N LEU A 73 7.13 0.13 -4.31
CA LEU A 73 6.84 1.55 -4.26
C LEU A 73 5.36 1.81 -3.90
N LYS A 74 4.44 1.16 -4.62
CA LYS A 74 2.99 1.32 -4.38
C LYS A 74 2.61 0.92 -2.95
N LEU A 75 3.08 -0.24 -2.48
CA LEU A 75 2.76 -0.73 -1.14
C LEU A 75 3.30 0.20 -0.06
N LEU A 76 4.55 0.66 -0.19
CA LEU A 76 5.16 1.59 0.76
C LEU A 76 4.42 2.92 0.82
N LEU A 77 4.09 3.54 -0.32
CA LEU A 77 3.33 4.79 -0.34
C LEU A 77 1.93 4.63 0.24
N ARG A 78 1.28 3.49 -0.02
CA ARG A 78 -0.07 3.21 0.49
C ARG A 78 -0.09 3.01 2.01
N ARG A 79 0.90 2.27 2.52
CA ARG A 79 1.13 2.07 3.95
C ARG A 79 1.50 3.39 4.64
N ALA A 80 2.31 4.22 4.00
CA ALA A 80 2.64 5.56 4.47
C ALA A 80 1.38 6.42 4.63
N GLU A 81 0.48 6.39 3.65
CA GLU A 81 -0.78 7.14 3.69
C GLU A 81 -1.65 6.68 4.87
N ALA A 82 -1.82 5.36 5.04
CA ALA A 82 -2.59 4.79 6.13
C ALA A 82 -2.03 5.18 7.49
N ARG A 83 -0.70 5.12 7.66
CA ARG A 83 0.00 5.51 8.89
C ARG A 83 -0.13 7.00 9.17
N LEU A 84 -0.02 7.84 8.14
CA LEU A 84 -0.20 9.27 8.28
C LEU A 84 -1.63 9.62 8.71
N ARG A 85 -2.64 9.06 8.04
CA ARG A 85 -4.06 9.22 8.38
C ARG A 85 -4.41 8.68 9.77
N SER A 86 -3.64 7.70 10.27
CA SER A 86 -3.76 7.16 11.62
C SER A 86 -2.96 7.94 12.68
N GLY A 87 -2.39 9.10 12.36
CA GLY A 87 -1.63 9.92 13.32
C GLY A 87 -0.23 9.38 13.64
N ARG A 88 0.37 8.55 12.78
CA ARG A 88 1.73 7.99 12.93
C ARG A 88 2.70 8.53 11.87
N PRO A 89 3.02 9.83 11.87
CA PRO A 89 3.84 10.46 10.83
C PRO A 89 5.29 9.97 10.81
N ARG A 90 5.84 9.48 11.95
CA ARG A 90 7.18 8.88 11.99
C ARG A 90 7.25 7.56 11.21
N ALA A 91 6.24 6.70 11.38
CA ALA A 91 6.17 5.44 10.66
C ALA A 91 5.93 5.68 9.16
N ALA A 92 5.04 6.62 8.82
CA ALA A 92 4.83 7.05 7.45
C ALA A 92 6.10 7.61 6.78
N ARG A 93 6.90 8.40 7.51
CA ARG A 93 8.20 8.88 7.01
C ARG A 93 9.16 7.74 6.70
N ALA A 94 9.21 6.71 7.53
CA ALA A 94 10.07 5.55 7.29
C ALA A 94 9.69 4.83 5.99
N ASP A 95 8.40 4.69 5.70
CA ASP A 95 7.91 4.10 4.45
C ASP A 95 8.28 4.96 3.22
N VAL A 96 8.14 6.28 3.32
CA VAL A 96 8.50 7.22 2.24
C VAL A 96 10.00 7.17 1.94
N VAL A 97 10.85 7.12 2.97
CA VAL A 97 12.30 6.96 2.78
C VAL A 97 12.62 5.62 2.12
N ALA A 98 11.97 4.53 2.55
CA ALA A 98 12.16 3.23 1.90
C ALA A 98 11.68 3.24 0.43
N ALA A 99 10.64 4.00 0.12
CA ALA A 99 10.06 4.11 -1.22
C ALA A 99 11.00 4.78 -2.24
N GLU A 100 11.91 5.66 -1.79
CA GLU A 100 12.89 6.35 -2.65
C GLU A 100 13.74 5.37 -3.47
N ALA A 101 14.09 4.21 -2.91
CA ALA A 101 14.91 3.19 -3.57
C ALA A 101 14.23 2.54 -4.79
N PHE A 102 12.91 2.72 -4.96
CA PHE A 102 12.13 2.04 -6.00
C PHE A 102 11.56 2.99 -7.05
N VAL A 103 11.84 4.28 -6.96
CA VAL A 103 11.41 5.27 -7.96
C VAL A 103 12.27 5.11 -9.21
N SER A 104 11.61 4.88 -10.35
CA SER A 104 12.28 4.67 -11.64
C SER A 104 11.93 5.69 -12.72
N ASN A 105 10.89 6.48 -12.51
CA ASN A 105 10.39 7.46 -13.48
C ASN A 105 9.74 8.68 -12.82
N GLU A 106 9.47 9.72 -13.62
CA GLU A 106 8.90 10.98 -13.14
C GLU A 106 7.49 10.85 -12.54
N GLN A 107 6.67 9.92 -13.04
CA GLN A 107 5.33 9.72 -12.49
C GLN A 107 5.40 9.15 -11.07
N GLU A 108 6.31 8.21 -10.84
CA GLU A 108 6.61 7.63 -9.54
C GLU A 108 7.25 8.66 -8.60
N ALA A 109 8.19 9.46 -9.11
CA ALA A 109 8.80 10.54 -8.36
C ALA A 109 7.76 11.58 -7.93
N HIS A 110 6.80 11.91 -8.80
CA HIS A 110 5.70 12.81 -8.47
C HIS A 110 4.81 12.25 -7.35
N ALA A 111 4.44 10.96 -7.41
CA ALA A 111 3.66 10.34 -6.35
C ALA A 111 4.39 10.35 -4.99
N LEU A 112 5.70 10.09 -4.99
CA LEU A 112 6.53 10.21 -3.79
C LEU A 112 6.55 11.64 -3.24
N ARG A 113 6.74 12.64 -4.10
CA ARG A 113 6.75 14.06 -3.71
C ARG A 113 5.44 14.50 -3.06
N LEU A 114 4.29 14.09 -3.60
CA LEU A 114 2.99 14.38 -2.99
C LEU A 114 2.90 13.86 -1.55
N MET A 115 3.41 12.65 -1.30
CA MET A 115 3.44 12.09 0.05
C MET A 115 4.43 12.81 0.97
N GLN A 116 5.60 13.21 0.45
CA GLN A 116 6.57 14.02 1.19
C GLN A 116 5.98 15.38 1.61
N ASP A 117 5.23 16.03 0.73
CA ASP A 117 4.54 17.30 1.00
C ASP A 117 3.47 17.14 2.08
N GLN A 118 2.68 16.06 2.02
CA GLN A 118 1.70 15.73 3.07
C GLN A 118 2.37 15.53 4.43
N LEU A 119 3.50 14.84 4.48
CA LEU A 119 4.27 14.67 5.72
C LEU A 119 4.80 16.01 6.26
N ALA A 120 5.30 16.88 5.38
CA ALA A 120 5.80 18.20 5.77
C ALA A 120 4.69 19.08 6.35
N ALA A 121 3.49 19.02 5.78
CA ALA A 121 2.32 19.75 6.29
C ALA A 121 1.92 19.28 7.70
N ASN A 122 1.98 17.98 7.98
CA ASN A 122 1.63 17.42 9.29
C ASN A 122 2.63 17.77 10.41
N VAL A 123 3.88 18.10 10.08
CA VAL A 123 4.89 18.50 11.09
C VAL A 123 4.72 19.96 11.53
N ARG A 124 4.08 20.81 10.71
CA ARG A 124 3.93 22.25 11.00
C ARG A 124 2.76 22.60 11.92
N VAL A 125 2.00 21.61 12.40
CA VAL A 125 0.77 21.80 13.20
C VAL A 125 1.01 21.50 14.71
N ILE A 126 2.26 21.28 15.12
CA ILE A 126 2.67 21.08 16.52
C ILE A 126 3.58 22.24 16.93
#